data_AF-A0A0N7YMQ3-F1
#
_entry.id   AF-A0A0N7YMQ3-F1
#
_cell.length_a   1.000
_cell.length_b   1.000
_cell.length_c   1.000
_cell.angle_alpha   90.00
_cell.angle_beta   90.00
_cell.angle_gamma   90.00
#
_symmetry.space_group_name_H-M   'P 1'
#
loop_
_entity.id
_entity.type
_entity.pdbx_description
1 polymer ?
#
loop_
_entity_poly.entity_id
_entity_poly.type
_entity_poly.pdbx_seq_one_letter_code
_entity_poly.pdbx_strand_id
1 'polypeptide(L)'
;MSTPREPGAPGTDSGASAGTGPAVPPDAAFEETPWRRLDPRTLLVHCGWMAAPFGSLALTALATGGRISIEAWITLAALTASFAVLTTLGLIRWARTDFRITMPRPGSGPGGASPTFDVRSGLLTRRLRSVPLHRIRTVDLTATPVHRVLGVTVLRAGTAGSGDGSSELSLEALAVPEAERLRTELLAYADAEAVANDPVVARINWRWLRYAPLTFWVIGGVFVVAGGAYRALDGIGIEAWKLGFVQRAFTEFGASALWLTIPAALLVILALGSVGAVVLYVENWWSYCLEWTDSRTLRVRRGLLTTRAVTIERARLRGVVLREPLLLRAGGGALVRAVAGGLGNREENRKRSGLLPPAPRAEALRVAGGTLRSPFPGSAAPAALTPHPRVALRRRRVRGLLFVVLPGTAVLAGLGAAFTPVLLHCAWIYALVTTTLSLWLARDAYRNLGHGLDGPYLVARSGTFSRDTVALQRDAIAAWTFSTSPFTRRAGLVTLTAAVAAGEDGYRIPDLPATDAPGFATTAAPGILDEFLVHPGPAPVPGQRTR
;
A
#
# COMPACT_ATOMS: atom_id res chain seq x y z
N MET A 1 -34.44 -47.38 -49.17
CA MET A 1 -34.16 -48.65 -48.48
C MET A 1 -32.72 -49.03 -48.82
N SER A 2 -31.86 -49.00 -47.80
CA SER A 2 -30.59 -49.72 -47.64
C SER A 2 -29.52 -49.70 -48.75
N THR A 3 -28.42 -49.02 -48.40
CA THR A 3 -27.00 -49.27 -48.71
C THR A 3 -26.47 -49.11 -50.13
N PRO A 4 -25.29 -48.45 -50.21
CA PRO A 4 -24.18 -49.06 -50.94
C PRO A 4 -22.91 -49.11 -50.08
N ARG A 5 -22.16 -50.20 -50.22
CA ARG A 5 -20.75 -50.31 -49.88
C ARG A 5 -20.06 -50.77 -51.15
N GLU A 6 -19.02 -50.04 -51.57
CA GLU A 6 -17.88 -50.47 -52.41
C GLU A 6 -17.19 -49.21 -53.02
N PRO A 7 -16.03 -49.31 -53.70
CA PRO A 7 -14.71 -49.75 -53.24
C PRO A 7 -13.61 -48.74 -53.68
N GLY A 8 -12.34 -49.05 -53.43
CA GLY A 8 -11.22 -48.11 -53.60
C GLY A 8 -10.66 -47.92 -55.01
N ALA A 9 -9.93 -46.79 -55.15
CA ALA A 9 -8.73 -46.50 -55.96
C ALA A 9 -8.82 -46.69 -57.50
N PRO A 10 -7.85 -46.24 -58.34
CA PRO A 10 -6.57 -45.58 -58.06
C PRO A 10 -6.17 -44.41 -59.00
N GLY A 11 -5.04 -43.77 -58.68
CA GLY A 11 -4.05 -43.33 -59.67
C GLY A 11 -4.07 -41.87 -60.11
N THR A 12 -3.02 -41.13 -59.75
CA THR A 12 -2.13 -40.54 -60.76
C THR A 12 -0.80 -40.18 -60.13
N ASP A 13 0.22 -40.49 -60.90
CA ASP A 13 1.62 -40.53 -60.55
C ASP A 13 2.28 -39.16 -60.49
N SER A 14 3.46 -39.22 -59.89
CA SER A 14 4.68 -38.54 -60.31
C SER A 14 4.94 -37.10 -59.83
N GLY A 15 5.97 -37.01 -59.00
CA GLY A 15 7.12 -36.21 -59.36
C GLY A 15 7.38 -34.99 -58.48
N ALA A 16 8.17 -35.17 -57.42
CA ALA A 16 9.49 -34.55 -57.29
C ALA A 16 9.96 -34.60 -55.83
N SER A 17 11.16 -35.14 -55.64
CA SER A 17 11.87 -35.27 -54.39
C SER A 17 12.31 -33.91 -53.84
N ALA A 18 12.13 -33.70 -52.54
CA ALA A 18 12.97 -32.81 -51.75
C ALA A 18 13.00 -33.28 -50.28
N GLY A 19 14.10 -33.95 -49.92
CA GLY A 19 14.70 -33.94 -48.59
C GLY A 19 13.84 -34.39 -47.41
N THR A 20 14.00 -35.66 -47.03
CA THR A 20 13.84 -36.11 -45.65
C THR A 20 14.83 -35.35 -44.74
N GLY A 21 14.42 -34.20 -44.22
CA GLY A 21 14.98 -33.66 -42.99
C GLY A 21 14.35 -34.40 -41.81
N PRO A 22 15.11 -34.85 -40.79
CA PRO A 22 14.49 -35.47 -39.63
C PRO A 22 13.52 -34.47 -38.99
N ALA A 23 12.27 -34.88 -38.82
CA ALA A 23 11.28 -34.15 -38.04
C ALA A 23 11.81 -34.04 -36.61
N VAL A 24 12.38 -32.88 -36.29
CA VAL A 24 12.80 -32.52 -34.94
C VAL A 24 11.53 -32.47 -34.08
N PRO A 25 11.40 -33.27 -33.01
CA PRO A 25 10.24 -33.20 -32.12
C PRO A 25 10.09 -31.77 -31.55
N PRO A 26 8.87 -31.29 -31.26
CA PRO A 26 8.64 -29.94 -30.73
C PRO A 26 9.37 -29.64 -29.41
N ASP A 27 9.92 -30.66 -28.76
CA ASP A 27 10.74 -30.55 -27.55
C ASP A 27 12.20 -30.12 -27.80
N ALA A 28 12.69 -30.16 -29.04
CA ALA A 28 14.11 -29.88 -29.35
C ALA A 28 14.45 -28.40 -29.63
N ALA A 29 13.49 -27.47 -29.45
CA ALA A 29 13.71 -26.02 -29.61
C ALA A 29 14.29 -25.32 -28.37
N PHE A 30 14.39 -26.02 -27.24
CA PHE A 30 14.80 -25.45 -25.95
C PHE A 30 16.16 -26.03 -25.53
N GLU A 31 17.05 -25.19 -25.00
CA GLU A 31 18.15 -25.70 -24.19
C GLU A 31 17.54 -26.23 -22.89
N GLU A 32 17.62 -27.54 -22.66
CA GLU A 32 17.20 -28.13 -21.39
C GLU A 32 18.19 -27.73 -20.29
N THR A 33 17.97 -26.54 -19.72
CA THR A 33 18.65 -26.16 -18.48
C THR A 33 18.19 -27.09 -17.35
N PRO A 34 19.12 -27.68 -16.58
CA PRO A 34 18.76 -28.57 -15.49
C PRO A 34 17.99 -27.83 -14.39
N TRP A 35 17.03 -28.52 -13.76
CA TRP A 35 16.28 -28.01 -12.63
C TRP A 35 17.23 -27.59 -11.50
N ARG A 36 17.14 -26.32 -11.07
CA ARG A 36 17.92 -25.80 -9.96
C ARG A 36 17.08 -25.85 -8.68
N ARG A 37 17.70 -26.32 -7.60
CA ARG A 37 17.12 -26.29 -6.26
C ARG A 37 17.32 -24.91 -5.63
N LEU A 38 16.42 -24.52 -4.74
CA LEU A 38 16.61 -23.34 -3.90
C LEU A 38 17.88 -23.48 -3.04
N ASP A 39 18.59 -22.37 -2.83
CA ASP A 39 19.81 -22.33 -2.01
C ASP A 39 19.53 -22.91 -0.60
N PRO A 40 20.34 -23.84 -0.07
CA PRO A 40 20.17 -24.40 1.27
C PRO A 40 20.11 -23.35 2.39
N ARG A 41 20.58 -22.11 2.17
CA ARG A 41 20.49 -21.01 3.14
C ARG A 41 19.06 -20.55 3.43
N THR A 42 18.08 -20.91 2.60
CA THR A 42 16.64 -20.75 2.90
C THR A 42 16.23 -21.47 4.20
N LEU A 43 16.85 -22.62 4.50
CA LEU A 43 16.59 -23.39 5.72
C LEU A 43 16.93 -22.57 6.97
N LEU A 44 18.05 -21.85 6.93
CA LEU A 44 18.47 -20.98 8.03
C LEU A 44 17.54 -19.78 8.22
N VAL A 45 16.90 -19.29 7.15
CA VAL A 45 15.91 -18.20 7.26
C VAL A 45 14.64 -18.68 7.97
N HIS A 46 14.13 -19.86 7.62
CA HIS A 46 13.00 -20.46 8.31
C HIS A 46 13.34 -20.79 9.76
N CYS A 47 14.57 -21.26 10.02
CA CYS A 47 15.08 -21.45 11.37
C CYS A 47 15.27 -20.13 12.16
N GLY A 48 15.57 -19.02 11.48
CA GLY A 48 15.70 -17.71 12.12
C GLY A 48 14.40 -17.19 12.73
N TRP A 49 13.24 -17.55 12.16
CA TRP A 49 11.93 -17.23 12.75
C TRP A 49 11.68 -18.00 14.06
N MET A 50 12.45 -19.06 14.32
CA MET A 50 12.45 -19.83 15.58
C MET A 50 13.13 -19.08 16.73
N ALA A 51 14.04 -18.16 16.46
CA ALA A 51 14.83 -17.49 17.50
C ALA A 51 13.97 -16.64 18.44
N ALA A 52 12.90 -16.02 17.95
CA ALA A 52 12.01 -15.18 18.76
C ALA A 52 11.22 -15.98 19.82
N PRO A 53 10.50 -17.07 19.48
CA PRO A 53 9.83 -17.90 20.49
C PRO A 53 10.82 -18.62 21.41
N PHE A 54 11.95 -19.15 20.91
CA PHE A 54 12.97 -19.75 21.77
C PHE A 54 13.62 -18.73 22.71
N GLY A 55 13.84 -17.50 22.24
CA GLY A 55 14.32 -16.39 23.06
C GLY A 55 13.30 -16.01 24.15
N SER A 56 12.02 -15.89 23.79
CA SER A 56 10.94 -15.64 24.76
C SER A 56 10.86 -16.75 25.82
N LEU A 57 11.00 -17.99 25.40
CA LEU A 57 10.89 -19.19 26.22
C LEU A 57 12.09 -19.38 27.14
N ALA A 58 13.31 -19.17 26.63
CA ALA A 58 14.53 -19.14 27.43
C ALA A 58 14.46 -18.03 28.48
N LEU A 59 13.93 -16.86 28.10
CA LEU A 59 13.77 -15.73 29.00
C LEU A 59 12.71 -15.98 30.07
N THR A 60 11.58 -16.63 29.74
CA THR A 60 10.59 -17.10 30.72
C THR A 60 11.21 -18.15 31.65
N ALA A 61 11.93 -19.15 31.13
CA ALA A 61 12.56 -20.19 31.95
C ALA A 61 13.63 -19.63 32.92
N LEU A 62 14.41 -18.65 32.46
CA LEU A 62 15.36 -17.91 33.29
C LEU A 62 14.65 -17.07 34.38
N ALA A 63 13.54 -16.42 34.02
CA ALA A 63 12.82 -15.55 34.95
C ALA A 63 12.04 -16.30 36.03
N THR A 64 11.48 -17.48 35.73
CA THR A 64 10.78 -18.32 36.72
C THR A 64 11.74 -19.15 37.58
N GLY A 65 13.06 -18.97 37.44
CA GLY A 65 14.07 -19.72 38.21
C GLY A 65 13.96 -21.24 38.03
N GLY A 66 13.49 -21.70 36.86
CA GLY A 66 13.25 -23.11 36.58
C GLY A 66 11.97 -23.72 37.18
N ARG A 67 11.15 -22.96 37.93
CA ARG A 67 9.86 -23.43 38.46
C ARG A 67 8.74 -23.23 37.44
N ILE A 68 8.75 -24.08 36.41
CA ILE A 68 7.75 -24.05 35.33
C ILE A 68 6.46 -24.69 35.85
N SER A 69 5.35 -23.93 35.90
CA SER A 69 4.03 -24.47 36.25
C SER A 69 3.55 -25.48 35.19
N ILE A 70 2.61 -26.37 35.55
CA ILE A 70 2.05 -27.35 34.61
C ILE A 70 1.39 -26.65 33.40
N GLU A 71 0.73 -25.51 33.63
CA GLU A 71 0.15 -24.69 32.57
C GLU A 71 1.24 -24.09 31.64
N ALA A 72 2.38 -23.68 32.19
CA ALA A 72 3.54 -23.26 31.41
C ALA A 72 4.15 -24.42 30.61
N TRP A 73 4.16 -25.65 31.13
CA TRP A 73 4.58 -26.84 30.39
C TRP A 73 3.64 -27.21 29.25
N ILE A 74 2.33 -27.09 29.44
CA ILE A 74 1.33 -27.38 28.40
C ILE A 74 1.41 -26.32 27.29
N THR A 75 1.49 -25.04 27.64
CA THR A 75 1.68 -23.96 26.66
C THR A 75 3.00 -24.10 25.92
N LEU A 76 4.07 -24.49 26.62
CA LEU A 76 5.38 -24.79 26.04
C LEU A 76 5.32 -25.97 25.06
N ALA A 77 4.68 -27.08 25.44
CA ALA A 77 4.53 -28.26 24.60
C ALA A 77 3.67 -27.95 23.37
N ALA A 78 2.55 -27.25 23.53
CA ALA A 78 1.68 -26.84 22.43
C ALA A 78 2.38 -25.87 21.47
N LEU A 79 3.15 -24.91 21.99
CA LEU A 79 3.94 -23.97 21.19
C LEU A 79 5.02 -24.72 20.41
N THR A 80 5.79 -25.58 21.09
CA THR A 80 6.86 -26.37 20.48
C THR A 80 6.31 -27.33 19.42
N ALA A 81 5.18 -28.01 19.68
CA ALA A 81 4.53 -28.91 18.73
C ALA A 81 3.99 -28.16 17.51
N SER A 82 3.24 -27.07 17.71
CA SER A 82 2.74 -26.23 16.61
C SER A 82 3.87 -25.72 15.73
N PHE A 83 5.00 -25.42 16.35
CA PHE A 83 6.16 -24.87 15.70
C PHE A 83 7.03 -25.91 14.98
N ALA A 84 7.16 -27.11 15.55
CA ALA A 84 7.73 -28.27 14.87
C ALA A 84 6.92 -28.61 13.62
N VAL A 85 5.57 -28.54 13.70
CA VAL A 85 4.68 -28.73 12.55
C VAL A 85 4.92 -27.67 11.48
N LEU A 86 4.97 -26.38 11.83
CA LEU A 86 5.27 -25.28 10.89
C LEU A 86 6.64 -25.41 10.23
N THR A 87 7.67 -25.76 11.01
CA THR A 87 9.04 -25.94 10.52
C THR A 87 9.12 -27.13 9.58
N THR A 88 8.47 -28.24 9.94
CA THR A 88 8.39 -29.45 9.10
C THR A 88 7.64 -29.16 7.80
N LEU A 89 6.50 -28.45 7.86
CA LEU A 89 5.78 -27.98 6.66
C LEU A 89 6.64 -27.08 5.78
N GLY A 90 7.41 -26.16 6.37
CA GLY A 90 8.38 -25.32 5.67
C GLY A 90 9.51 -26.11 5.01
N LEU A 91 10.06 -27.11 5.73
CA LEU A 91 11.10 -28.01 5.23
C LEU A 91 10.62 -28.83 4.03
N ILE A 92 9.42 -29.41 4.14
CA ILE A 92 8.83 -30.20 3.06
C ILE A 92 8.50 -29.29 1.86
N ARG A 93 8.07 -28.05 2.11
CA ARG A 93 7.83 -27.06 1.05
C ARG A 93 9.13 -26.67 0.33
N TRP A 94 10.22 -26.40 1.07
CA TRP A 94 11.53 -26.11 0.49
C TRP A 94 12.06 -27.31 -0.31
N ALA A 95 12.04 -28.51 0.27
CA ALA A 95 12.57 -29.72 -0.37
C ALA A 95 11.81 -30.13 -1.65
N ARG A 96 10.61 -29.58 -1.88
CA ARG A 96 9.77 -29.85 -3.04
C ARG A 96 9.57 -28.65 -3.98
N THR A 97 10.30 -27.57 -3.77
CA THR A 97 10.26 -26.41 -4.68
C THR A 97 11.48 -26.45 -5.59
N ASP A 98 11.26 -26.69 -6.87
CA ASP A 98 12.29 -26.67 -7.91
C ASP A 98 11.96 -25.58 -8.95
N PHE A 99 12.98 -24.91 -9.50
CA PHE A 99 12.78 -23.91 -10.55
C PHE A 99 13.66 -24.20 -11.78
N ARG A 100 13.16 -23.83 -12.96
CA ARG A 100 13.89 -23.89 -14.22
C ARG A 100 13.65 -22.63 -15.04
N ILE A 101 14.69 -22.15 -15.71
CA ILE A 101 14.62 -21.04 -16.66
C ILE A 101 14.88 -21.62 -18.03
N THR A 102 13.83 -21.81 -18.82
CA THR A 102 13.95 -22.37 -20.16
C THR A 102 14.24 -21.23 -21.12
N MET A 103 15.47 -21.17 -21.64
CA MET A 103 15.85 -20.24 -22.69
C MET A 103 15.64 -20.89 -24.07
N PRO A 104 15.08 -20.17 -25.06
CA PRO A 104 15.03 -20.66 -26.43
C PRO A 104 16.45 -20.72 -27.01
N ARG A 105 16.74 -21.77 -27.78
CA ARG A 105 18.06 -21.98 -28.38
C ARG A 105 18.38 -20.85 -29.38
N PRO A 106 19.59 -20.25 -29.36
CA PRO A 106 19.97 -19.25 -30.34
C PRO A 106 19.98 -19.89 -31.74
N GLY A 107 19.10 -19.42 -32.64
CA GLY A 107 18.94 -19.94 -34.00
C GLY A 107 17.55 -20.49 -34.36
N SER A 108 16.58 -20.51 -33.44
CA SER A 108 15.18 -20.74 -33.81
C SER A 108 14.65 -19.51 -34.60
N GLY A 109 14.04 -19.74 -35.76
CA GLY A 109 13.62 -18.69 -36.69
C GLY A 109 12.65 -17.64 -36.11
N PRO A 110 12.17 -16.66 -36.91
CA PRO A 110 11.44 -15.46 -36.45
C PRO A 110 10.10 -15.70 -35.70
N GLY A 111 9.73 -16.95 -35.42
CA GLY A 111 8.59 -17.36 -34.59
C GLY A 111 8.98 -18.13 -33.32
N GLY A 112 10.24 -18.05 -32.87
CA GLY A 112 10.76 -18.79 -31.72
C GLY A 112 10.09 -18.46 -30.38
N ALA A 113 9.73 -19.51 -29.64
CA ALA A 113 9.01 -19.44 -28.36
C ALA A 113 9.65 -18.47 -27.36
N SER A 114 8.81 -17.68 -26.67
CA SER A 114 9.27 -16.79 -25.59
C SER A 114 9.90 -17.61 -24.46
N PRO A 115 11.01 -17.15 -23.86
CA PRO A 115 11.58 -17.81 -22.69
C PRO A 115 10.56 -17.91 -21.56
N THR A 116 10.51 -19.06 -20.90
CA THR A 116 9.56 -19.34 -19.81
C THR A 116 10.28 -19.60 -18.49
N PHE A 117 9.74 -19.00 -17.42
CA PHE A 117 10.14 -19.29 -16.05
C PHE A 117 9.17 -20.31 -15.47
N ASP A 118 9.67 -21.53 -15.22
CA ASP A 118 8.85 -22.64 -14.73
C ASP A 118 9.16 -22.90 -13.25
N VAL A 119 8.15 -22.78 -12.38
CA VAL A 119 8.24 -23.19 -10.97
C VAL A 119 7.39 -24.41 -10.71
N ARG A 120 8.00 -25.42 -10.10
CA ARG A 120 7.29 -26.58 -9.54
C ARG A 120 7.16 -26.39 -8.03
N SER A 121 5.93 -26.35 -7.54
CA SER A 121 5.64 -26.31 -6.10
C SER A 121 4.46 -27.22 -5.75
N GLY A 122 4.48 -27.87 -4.58
CA GLY A 122 3.34 -28.66 -4.10
C GLY A 122 3.69 -29.78 -3.10
N LEU A 123 2.88 -29.91 -2.05
CA LEU A 123 3.03 -30.92 -0.99
C LEU A 123 2.23 -32.21 -1.30
N LEU A 124 0.98 -32.08 -1.75
CA LEU A 124 0.10 -33.19 -2.16
C LEU A 124 -0.33 -33.09 -3.64
N THR A 125 -0.57 -31.88 -4.14
CA THR A 125 -0.88 -31.61 -5.55
C THR A 125 0.31 -30.91 -6.20
N ARG A 126 0.90 -31.53 -7.23
CA ARG A 126 1.99 -30.92 -8.00
C ARG A 126 1.43 -29.78 -8.85
N ARG A 127 1.88 -28.55 -8.63
CA ARG A 127 1.52 -27.39 -9.43
C ARG A 127 2.75 -26.94 -10.21
N LEU A 128 2.73 -27.18 -11.52
CA LEU A 128 3.67 -26.57 -12.46
C LEU A 128 3.10 -25.22 -12.88
N ARG A 129 3.85 -24.15 -12.65
CA ARG A 129 3.51 -22.81 -13.10
C ARG A 129 4.58 -22.33 -14.06
N SER A 130 4.23 -22.30 -15.34
CA SER A 130 5.04 -21.69 -16.38
C SER A 130 4.58 -20.25 -16.57
N VAL A 131 5.48 -19.30 -16.34
CA VAL A 131 5.24 -17.88 -16.57
C VAL A 131 6.16 -17.44 -17.71
N PRO A 132 5.61 -17.02 -18.87
CA PRO A 132 6.41 -16.44 -19.93
C PRO A 132 7.14 -15.18 -19.43
N LEU A 133 8.44 -15.05 -19.69
CA LEU A 133 9.25 -13.94 -19.17
C LEU A 133 8.72 -12.56 -19.60
N HIS A 134 8.09 -12.46 -20.78
CA HIS A 134 7.44 -11.23 -21.26
C HIS A 134 6.24 -10.76 -20.40
N ARG A 135 5.72 -11.61 -19.49
CA ARG A 135 4.67 -11.26 -18.53
C ARG A 135 5.20 -10.81 -17.17
N ILE A 136 6.49 -11.02 -16.89
CA ILE A 136 7.14 -10.60 -15.64
C ILE A 136 7.59 -9.16 -15.80
N ARG A 137 6.87 -8.23 -15.16
CA ARG A 137 7.07 -6.78 -15.37
C ARG A 137 7.49 -6.03 -14.12
N THR A 138 7.22 -6.61 -12.96
CA THR A 138 7.62 -6.05 -11.66
C THR A 138 8.45 -7.08 -10.92
N VAL A 139 9.69 -6.72 -10.62
CA VAL A 139 10.61 -7.54 -9.83
C VAL A 139 10.88 -6.79 -8.54
N ASP A 140 10.27 -7.26 -7.45
CA ASP A 140 10.47 -6.72 -6.12
C ASP A 140 11.49 -7.59 -5.39
N LEU A 141 12.64 -7.00 -5.08
CA LEU A 141 13.64 -7.60 -4.19
C LEU A 141 13.36 -7.13 -2.77
N THR A 142 13.09 -8.08 -1.87
CA THR A 142 12.96 -7.81 -0.44
C THR A 142 13.93 -8.65 0.35
N ALA A 143 14.79 -8.00 1.13
CA ALA A 143 15.73 -8.67 2.02
C ALA A 143 15.45 -8.20 3.45
N THR A 144 14.90 -9.04 4.32
CA THR A 144 14.74 -8.68 5.75
C THR A 144 16.08 -8.82 6.50
N PRO A 145 16.21 -8.34 7.76
CA PRO A 145 17.47 -8.44 8.51
C PRO A 145 18.07 -9.85 8.56
N VAL A 146 17.21 -10.86 8.78
CA VAL A 146 17.61 -12.28 8.79
C VAL A 146 18.15 -12.71 7.43
N HIS A 147 17.50 -12.29 6.35
CA HIS A 147 17.95 -12.58 4.99
C HIS A 147 19.29 -11.90 4.68
N ARG A 148 19.53 -10.68 5.17
CA ARG A 148 20.79 -9.94 4.99
C ARG A 148 21.97 -10.58 5.72
N VAL A 149 21.76 -11.03 6.96
CA VAL A 149 22.79 -11.78 7.72
C VAL A 149 23.12 -13.09 7.01
N LEU A 150 22.13 -13.74 6.41
CA LEU A 150 22.29 -15.01 5.70
C LEU A 150 22.67 -14.87 4.21
N GLY A 151 22.81 -13.63 3.71
CA GLY A 151 23.21 -13.36 2.31
C GLY A 151 22.18 -13.79 1.25
N VAL A 152 20.90 -13.87 1.61
CA VAL A 152 19.78 -14.26 0.74
C VAL A 152 18.78 -13.11 0.56
N THR A 153 17.95 -13.15 -0.48
CA THR A 153 16.91 -12.15 -0.78
C THR A 153 15.68 -12.84 -1.34
N VAL A 154 14.48 -12.38 -0.99
CA VAL A 154 13.24 -12.88 -1.59
C VAL A 154 12.99 -12.08 -2.85
N LEU A 155 12.92 -12.78 -3.98
CA LEU A 155 12.54 -12.22 -5.28
C LEU A 155 11.04 -12.46 -5.47
N ARG A 156 10.25 -11.38 -5.54
CA ARG A 156 8.83 -11.47 -5.92
C ARG A 156 8.67 -10.95 -7.33
N ALA A 157 8.29 -11.84 -8.24
CA ALA A 157 7.97 -11.52 -9.62
C ALA A 157 6.45 -11.45 -9.78
N GLY A 158 5.95 -10.26 -10.12
CA GLY A 158 4.54 -10.03 -10.41
C GLY A 158 4.25 -10.21 -11.90
N THR A 159 3.22 -11.01 -12.23
CA THR A 159 2.75 -11.20 -13.62
C THR A 159 1.50 -10.36 -13.90
N ALA A 160 1.28 -9.96 -15.15
CA ALA A 160 0.09 -9.20 -15.53
C ALA A 160 -1.20 -10.04 -15.48
N GLY A 161 -2.24 -9.54 -14.80
CA GLY A 161 -3.62 -10.02 -14.97
C GLY A 161 -4.31 -10.70 -13.78
N SER A 162 -3.77 -10.65 -12.57
CA SER A 162 -4.30 -11.48 -11.48
C SER A 162 -4.40 -10.72 -10.16
N GLY A 163 -5.59 -10.12 -9.95
CA GLY A 163 -5.98 -9.40 -8.73
C GLY A 163 -6.23 -10.27 -7.51
N ASP A 164 -5.67 -11.48 -7.46
CA ASP A 164 -5.78 -12.38 -6.33
C ASP A 164 -4.40 -12.98 -6.05
N GLY A 165 -3.99 -12.97 -4.78
CA GLY A 165 -2.63 -13.28 -4.29
C GLY A 165 -2.14 -14.70 -4.59
N SER A 166 -2.88 -15.48 -5.37
CA SER A 166 -2.55 -16.81 -5.83
C SER A 166 -1.58 -16.84 -7.02
N SER A 167 -1.16 -15.70 -7.56
CA SER A 167 -0.40 -15.57 -8.83
C SER A 167 0.92 -14.78 -8.73
N GLU A 168 1.24 -14.23 -7.56
CA GLU A 168 2.55 -13.65 -7.27
C GLU A 168 3.55 -14.82 -7.19
N LEU A 169 4.54 -14.82 -8.07
CA LEU A 169 5.55 -15.86 -8.10
C LEU A 169 6.68 -15.38 -7.17
N SER A 170 6.56 -15.76 -5.90
CA SER A 170 7.57 -15.48 -4.88
C SER A 170 8.59 -16.62 -4.88
N LEU A 171 9.80 -16.33 -5.32
CA LEU A 171 10.95 -17.19 -5.06
C LEU A 171 11.50 -16.81 -3.69
N GLU A 172 11.26 -17.69 -2.73
CA GLU A 172 11.80 -17.55 -1.38
C GLU A 172 13.32 -17.75 -1.43
N ALA A 173 14.07 -16.72 -1.04
CA ALA A 173 15.51 -16.73 -0.76
C ALA A 173 16.44 -17.25 -1.89
N LEU A 174 16.77 -16.34 -2.80
CA LEU A 174 17.91 -16.43 -3.72
C LEU A 174 19.15 -15.76 -3.09
N ALA A 175 20.34 -16.32 -3.29
CA ALA A 175 21.59 -15.68 -2.89
C ALA A 175 21.71 -14.29 -3.54
N VAL A 176 22.12 -13.25 -2.80
CA VAL A 176 22.26 -11.86 -3.30
C VAL A 176 22.96 -11.75 -4.68
N PRO A 177 24.11 -12.39 -4.93
CA PRO A 177 24.78 -12.28 -6.23
C PRO A 177 24.02 -13.02 -7.35
N GLU A 178 23.31 -14.10 -7.03
CA GLU A 178 22.50 -14.85 -8.00
C GLU A 178 21.19 -14.10 -8.30
N ALA A 179 20.59 -13.45 -7.31
CA ALA A 179 19.43 -12.58 -7.47
C ALA A 179 19.75 -11.33 -8.32
N GLU A 180 20.93 -10.71 -8.14
CA GLU A 180 21.38 -9.61 -9.00
C GLU A 180 21.76 -10.09 -10.41
N ARG A 181 22.36 -11.29 -10.56
CA ARG A 181 22.61 -11.91 -11.88
C ARG A 181 21.31 -12.24 -12.61
N LEU A 182 20.37 -12.91 -11.95
CA LEU A 182 19.03 -13.19 -12.46
C LEU A 182 18.30 -11.90 -12.81
N ARG A 183 18.40 -10.87 -11.97
CA ARG A 183 17.86 -9.55 -12.29
C ARG A 183 18.52 -8.97 -13.53
N THR A 184 19.84 -9.07 -13.66
CA THR A 184 20.57 -8.54 -14.82
C THR A 184 20.24 -9.32 -16.08
N GLU A 185 20.11 -10.64 -16.01
CA GLU A 185 19.68 -11.49 -17.14
C GLU A 185 18.21 -11.25 -17.52
N LEU A 186 17.32 -11.11 -16.53
CA LEU A 186 15.91 -10.78 -16.75
C LEU A 186 15.74 -9.35 -17.30
N LEU A 187 16.55 -8.39 -16.87
CA LEU A 187 16.54 -7.02 -17.40
C LEU A 187 17.22 -6.93 -18.76
N ALA A 188 18.28 -7.68 -19.02
CA ALA A 188 18.96 -7.74 -20.32
C ALA A 188 18.05 -8.35 -21.40
N TYR A 189 17.16 -9.26 -21.03
CA TYR A 189 16.10 -9.76 -21.92
C TYR A 189 14.88 -8.83 -21.99
N ALA A 190 14.64 -8.00 -20.97
CA ALA A 190 13.51 -7.06 -20.93
C ALA A 190 13.78 -5.74 -21.66
N ASP A 191 15.03 -5.25 -21.70
CA ASP A 191 15.45 -4.08 -22.50
C ASP A 191 16.99 -4.00 -22.60
N ALA A 192 17.55 -4.32 -23.78
CA ALA A 192 18.94 -4.04 -24.15
C ALA A 192 19.12 -2.63 -24.76
N GLU A 193 18.15 -1.72 -24.61
CA GLU A 193 18.18 -0.34 -25.14
C GLU A 193 18.21 0.76 -24.05
N ALA A 194 18.46 0.42 -22.79
CA ALA A 194 18.24 1.31 -21.64
C ALA A 194 19.51 1.84 -20.92
N VAL A 195 20.63 2.01 -21.63
CA VAL A 195 21.78 2.76 -21.08
C VAL A 195 21.80 4.16 -21.69
N ALA A 196 20.75 4.94 -21.40
CA ALA A 196 20.72 6.36 -21.66
C ALA A 196 20.47 7.08 -20.34
N ASN A 197 21.37 7.98 -19.95
CA ASN A 197 21.34 8.78 -18.72
C ASN A 197 19.91 9.22 -18.32
N ASP A 198 19.34 8.55 -17.33
CA ASP A 198 18.00 8.88 -16.87
C ASP A 198 17.96 10.04 -15.88
N PRO A 199 16.89 10.87 -15.91
CA PRO A 199 16.69 11.93 -14.94
C PRO A 199 16.27 11.36 -13.59
N VAL A 200 17.19 11.44 -12.62
CA VAL A 200 16.89 11.18 -11.20
C VAL A 200 15.84 12.20 -10.73
N VAL A 201 14.65 11.72 -10.39
CA VAL A 201 13.53 12.58 -9.95
C VAL A 201 13.80 13.10 -8.54
N ALA A 202 14.20 12.22 -7.62
CA ALA A 202 14.57 12.61 -6.26
C ALA A 202 15.58 11.66 -5.61
N ARG A 203 16.45 12.22 -4.78
CA ARG A 203 17.30 11.50 -3.84
C ARG A 203 16.98 11.93 -2.42
N ILE A 204 17.30 11.07 -1.46
CA ILE A 204 17.15 11.40 -0.05
C ILE A 204 17.98 12.65 0.32
N ASN A 205 17.36 13.58 1.04
CA ASN A 205 18.06 14.68 1.68
C ASN A 205 17.85 14.58 3.20
N TRP A 206 18.94 14.48 3.95
CA TRP A 206 18.91 14.32 5.40
C TRP A 206 18.24 15.50 6.13
N ARG A 207 18.11 16.67 5.51
CA ARG A 207 17.31 17.79 6.03
C ARG A 207 15.82 17.44 6.19
N TRP A 208 15.34 16.38 5.53
CA TRP A 208 13.97 15.91 5.65
C TRP A 208 13.69 15.15 6.95
N LEU A 209 14.72 14.75 7.72
CA LEU A 209 14.54 14.11 9.04
C LEU A 209 13.69 14.96 10.00
N ARG A 210 13.73 16.29 9.86
CA ARG A 210 12.90 17.21 10.67
C ARG A 210 11.40 16.97 10.55
N TYR A 211 10.96 16.32 9.47
CA TYR A 211 9.57 15.98 9.22
C TYR A 211 9.17 14.61 9.77
N ALA A 212 10.13 13.78 10.21
CA ALA A 212 9.84 12.47 10.77
C ALA A 212 9.01 12.55 12.07
N PRO A 213 9.34 13.43 13.05
CA PRO A 213 8.53 13.59 14.26
C PRO A 213 7.13 14.18 14.01
N LEU A 214 6.91 14.79 12.84
CA LEU A 214 5.60 15.32 12.45
C LEU A 214 4.67 14.24 11.86
N THR A 215 5.07 12.97 11.90
CA THR A 215 4.18 11.86 11.60
C THR A 215 3.40 11.46 12.85
N PHE A 216 2.12 11.09 12.67
CA PHE A 216 1.23 10.67 13.78
C PHE A 216 1.76 9.47 14.59
N TRP A 217 2.78 8.78 14.07
CA TRP A 217 3.45 7.65 14.69
C TRP A 217 4.26 7.99 15.95
N VAL A 218 4.61 9.26 16.19
CA VAL A 218 5.35 9.67 17.40
C VAL A 218 4.61 9.29 18.67
N ILE A 219 3.30 9.57 18.74
CA ILE A 219 2.52 9.29 19.95
C ILE A 219 2.09 7.81 19.94
N GLY A 220 1.47 7.36 18.85
CA GLY A 220 0.96 5.99 18.76
C GLY A 220 2.04 4.92 18.88
N GLY A 221 3.22 5.15 18.30
CA GLY A 221 4.34 4.22 18.33
C GLY A 221 4.86 3.98 19.75
N VAL A 222 4.97 5.03 20.57
CA VAL A 222 5.40 4.90 21.98
C VAL A 222 4.42 4.04 22.76
N PHE A 223 3.11 4.27 22.61
CA PHE A 223 2.11 3.43 23.30
C PHE A 223 2.11 1.99 22.81
N VAL A 224 2.35 1.74 21.52
CA VAL A 224 2.48 0.37 20.99
C VAL A 224 3.70 -0.33 21.57
N VAL A 225 4.86 0.34 21.61
CA VAL A 225 6.09 -0.21 22.18
C VAL A 225 5.94 -0.42 23.69
N ALA A 226 5.39 0.56 24.41
CA ALA A 226 5.16 0.49 25.85
C ALA A 226 4.14 -0.61 26.19
N GLY A 227 3.05 -0.73 25.43
CA GLY A 227 2.05 -1.80 25.60
C GLY A 227 2.62 -3.19 25.27
N GLY A 228 3.47 -3.29 24.25
CA GLY A 228 4.22 -4.52 23.95
C GLY A 228 5.20 -4.90 25.06
N ALA A 229 5.97 -3.94 25.57
CA ALA A 229 6.87 -4.14 26.69
C ALA A 229 6.12 -4.52 27.97
N TYR A 230 4.99 -3.88 28.26
CA TYR A 230 4.11 -4.22 29.37
C TYR A 230 3.64 -5.67 29.26
N ARG A 231 3.11 -6.07 28.09
CA ARG A 231 2.67 -7.46 27.86
C ARG A 231 3.81 -8.47 27.99
N ALA A 232 5.01 -8.11 27.54
CA ALA A 232 6.18 -8.96 27.70
C ALA A 232 6.59 -9.11 29.17
N LEU A 233 6.67 -8.00 29.92
CA LEU A 233 6.99 -8.00 31.36
C LEU A 233 5.96 -8.79 32.18
N ASP A 234 4.68 -8.57 31.90
CA ASP A 234 3.57 -9.28 32.54
C ASP A 234 3.62 -10.79 32.23
N GLY A 235 3.93 -11.16 30.98
CA GLY A 235 4.16 -12.56 30.59
C GLY A 235 5.38 -13.22 31.24
N ILE A 236 6.31 -12.43 31.79
CA ILE A 236 7.48 -12.89 32.56
C ILE A 236 7.16 -12.96 34.07
N GLY A 237 5.95 -12.56 34.49
CA GLY A 237 5.54 -12.48 35.90
C GLY A 237 6.06 -11.22 36.61
N ILE A 238 6.61 -10.26 35.87
CA ILE A 238 7.05 -8.96 36.40
C ILE A 238 5.90 -7.98 36.22
N GLU A 239 5.13 -7.76 37.29
CA GLU A 239 4.14 -6.70 37.30
C GLU A 239 4.85 -5.35 37.17
N ALA A 240 4.75 -4.71 36.01
CA ALA A 240 5.44 -3.45 35.73
C ALA A 240 5.08 -2.34 36.75
N TRP A 241 3.87 -2.41 37.33
CA TRP A 241 3.41 -1.50 38.39
C TRP A 241 4.03 -1.76 39.77
N LYS A 242 4.58 -2.95 40.03
CA LYS A 242 5.29 -3.28 41.28
C LYS A 242 6.79 -2.97 41.22
N LEU A 243 7.30 -2.54 40.07
CA LEU A 243 8.68 -2.07 39.96
C LEU A 243 8.86 -0.82 40.81
N GLY A 244 9.81 -0.86 41.75
CA GLY A 244 10.03 0.23 42.72
C GLY A 244 10.30 1.59 42.10
N PHE A 245 10.83 1.65 40.87
CA PHE A 245 10.99 2.91 40.14
C PHE A 245 9.66 3.45 39.58
N VAL A 246 8.74 2.58 39.14
CA VAL A 246 7.40 2.99 38.64
C VAL A 246 6.55 3.47 39.80
N GLN A 247 6.59 2.76 40.94
CA GLN A 247 5.90 3.20 42.15
C GLN A 247 6.46 4.51 42.68
N ARG A 248 7.79 4.65 42.82
CA ARG A 248 8.40 5.93 43.24
C ARG A 248 8.06 7.07 42.30
N ALA A 249 8.13 6.83 40.98
CA ALA A 249 7.71 7.82 40.00
C ALA A 249 6.23 8.17 40.20
N PHE A 250 5.34 7.19 40.35
CA PHE A 250 3.90 7.45 40.51
C PHE A 250 3.55 8.14 41.84
N THR A 251 4.21 7.80 42.95
CA THR A 251 3.93 8.37 44.27
C THR A 251 4.53 9.76 44.44
N GLU A 252 5.79 9.98 44.03
CA GLU A 252 6.45 11.29 44.13
C GLU A 252 5.87 12.30 43.15
N PHE A 253 5.59 11.88 41.90
CA PHE A 253 5.04 12.75 40.85
C PHE A 253 3.50 12.85 40.90
N GLY A 254 2.79 11.85 41.40
CA GLY A 254 1.33 11.87 41.48
C GLY A 254 0.79 12.72 42.64
N ALA A 255 1.51 12.79 43.77
CA ALA A 255 0.99 13.41 44.99
C ALA A 255 1.31 14.91 45.15
N SER A 256 2.39 15.42 44.55
CA SER A 256 2.92 16.76 44.88
C SER A 256 2.69 17.84 43.81
N ALA A 257 2.56 17.49 42.52
CA ALA A 257 2.39 18.49 41.46
C ALA A 257 1.86 17.93 40.12
N LEU A 258 0.62 17.43 40.06
CA LEU A 258 0.00 16.92 38.82
C LEU A 258 0.16 17.87 37.61
N TRP A 259 0.19 19.19 37.85
CA TRP A 259 0.40 20.20 36.81
C TRP A 259 1.80 20.18 36.19
N LEU A 260 2.83 19.74 36.89
CA LEU A 260 4.20 19.57 36.37
C LEU A 260 4.42 18.17 35.80
N THR A 261 3.75 17.17 36.35
CA THR A 261 4.08 15.77 36.06
C THR A 261 3.41 15.29 34.78
N ILE A 262 2.19 15.75 34.49
CA ILE A 262 1.51 15.51 33.21
C ILE A 262 2.32 16.10 32.03
N PRO A 263 2.73 17.38 32.01
CA PRO A 263 3.52 17.91 30.91
C PRO A 263 4.92 17.30 30.84
N ALA A 264 5.57 16.99 31.96
CA ALA A 264 6.86 16.30 31.95
C ALA A 264 6.75 14.90 31.32
N ALA A 265 5.74 14.11 31.71
CA ALA A 265 5.48 12.80 31.09
C ALA A 265 5.16 12.93 29.60
N LEU A 266 4.36 13.93 29.21
CA LEU A 266 4.05 14.20 27.80
C LEU A 266 5.31 14.56 27.00
N LEU A 267 6.22 15.37 27.57
CA LEU A 267 7.50 15.72 26.95
C LEU A 267 8.39 14.48 26.77
N VAL A 268 8.46 13.61 27.78
CA VAL A 268 9.22 12.34 27.69
C VAL A 268 8.64 11.44 26.59
N ILE A 269 7.32 11.27 26.54
CA ILE A 269 6.64 10.50 25.49
C ILE A 269 6.93 11.11 24.11
N LEU A 270 6.84 12.44 23.98
CA LEU A 270 7.10 13.12 22.72
C LEU A 270 8.57 12.98 22.28
N ALA A 271 9.52 13.05 23.22
CA ALA A 271 10.94 12.86 22.96
C ALA A 271 11.26 11.43 22.52
N LEU A 272 10.81 10.42 23.28
CA LEU A 272 10.96 9.00 22.93
C LEU A 272 10.32 8.69 21.57
N GLY A 273 9.12 9.20 21.34
CA GLY A 273 8.40 9.02 20.08
C GLY A 273 9.10 9.69 18.91
N SER A 274 9.69 10.87 19.11
CA SER A 274 10.46 11.58 18.09
C SER A 274 11.72 10.81 17.71
N VAL A 275 12.45 10.28 18.70
CA VAL A 275 13.62 9.42 18.46
C VAL A 275 13.21 8.17 17.69
N GLY A 276 12.15 7.48 18.14
CA GLY A 276 11.62 6.30 17.44
C GLY A 276 11.19 6.61 16.01
N ALA A 277 10.51 7.74 15.77
CA ALA A 277 10.09 8.16 14.44
C ALA A 277 11.28 8.46 13.52
N VAL A 278 12.35 9.08 14.04
CA VAL A 278 13.60 9.30 13.28
C VAL A 278 14.26 7.98 12.94
N VAL A 279 14.40 7.05 13.88
CA VAL A 279 14.98 5.72 13.64
C VAL A 279 14.19 4.98 12.55
N LEU A 280 12.86 4.92 12.67
CA LEU A 280 11.99 4.28 11.67
C LEU A 280 12.06 4.98 10.31
N TYR A 281 12.18 6.32 10.29
CA TYR A 281 12.34 7.07 9.04
C TYR A 281 13.66 6.71 8.35
N VAL A 282 14.76 6.72 9.11
CA VAL A 282 16.10 6.36 8.62
C VAL A 282 16.07 4.92 8.11
N GLU A 283 15.51 3.98 8.89
CA GLU A 283 15.40 2.58 8.49
C GLU A 283 14.61 2.40 7.19
N ASN A 284 13.44 3.03 7.06
CA ASN A 284 12.54 2.83 5.95
C ASN A 284 12.96 3.57 4.66
N TRP A 285 13.71 4.68 4.79
CA TRP A 285 14.06 5.56 3.66
C TRP A 285 15.56 5.72 3.41
N TRP A 286 16.39 4.88 4.04
CA TRP A 286 17.82 4.82 3.75
C TRP A 286 18.08 4.57 2.26
N SER A 287 19.11 5.21 1.72
CA SER A 287 19.48 5.15 0.30
C SER A 287 18.31 5.35 -0.67
N TYR A 288 17.32 6.17 -0.27
CA TYR A 288 16.16 6.44 -1.11
C TYR A 288 16.57 7.13 -2.42
N CYS A 289 16.17 6.51 -3.53
CA CYS A 289 16.31 7.04 -4.89
C CYS A 289 15.03 6.76 -5.67
N LEU A 290 14.51 7.80 -6.30
CA LEU A 290 13.43 7.73 -7.27
C LEU A 290 13.98 8.16 -8.63
N GLU A 291 14.00 7.22 -9.55
CA GLU A 291 14.58 7.39 -10.88
C GLU A 291 13.65 6.79 -11.93
N TRP A 292 13.67 7.37 -13.12
CA TRP A 292 13.22 6.64 -14.30
C TRP A 292 14.37 5.71 -14.71
N THR A 293 14.08 4.47 -15.12
CA THR A 293 15.08 3.55 -15.70
C THR A 293 14.89 3.43 -17.22
N ASP A 294 13.68 3.74 -17.67
CA ASP A 294 13.30 3.91 -19.06
C ASP A 294 12.24 5.00 -19.12
N SER A 295 11.99 5.58 -20.28
CA SER A 295 10.84 6.47 -20.51
C SER A 295 9.47 5.89 -20.05
N ARG A 296 9.46 4.58 -19.75
CA ARG A 296 8.32 3.74 -19.40
C ARG A 296 8.36 3.18 -17.97
N THR A 297 9.48 3.18 -17.25
CA THR A 297 9.60 2.48 -15.96
C THR A 297 10.07 3.43 -14.85
N LEU A 298 9.26 3.55 -13.79
CA LEU A 298 9.58 4.33 -12.60
C LEU A 298 10.09 3.39 -11.51
N ARG A 299 11.28 3.65 -11.00
CA ARG A 299 11.94 2.81 -10.00
C ARG A 299 12.08 3.55 -8.68
N VAL A 300 11.62 2.91 -7.61
CA VAL A 300 11.78 3.36 -6.23
C VAL A 300 12.71 2.38 -5.51
N ARG A 301 13.86 2.84 -5.03
CA ARG A 301 14.73 2.05 -4.14
C ARG A 301 14.77 2.70 -2.76
N ARG A 302 14.60 1.93 -1.68
CA ARG A 302 14.73 2.41 -0.29
C ARG A 302 14.97 1.30 0.72
N GLY A 303 15.47 1.66 1.90
CA GLY A 303 15.52 0.83 3.10
C GLY A 303 16.95 0.48 3.54
N LEU A 304 17.18 0.45 4.86
CA LEU A 304 18.47 0.10 5.48
C LEU A 304 18.49 -1.38 5.85
N LEU A 305 17.63 -1.74 6.80
CA LEU A 305 17.52 -3.10 7.35
C LEU A 305 16.76 -4.01 6.39
N THR A 306 15.65 -3.49 5.85
CA THR A 306 14.90 -4.15 4.79
C THR A 306 15.01 -3.35 3.50
N THR A 307 15.87 -3.76 2.58
CA THR A 307 15.95 -3.14 1.25
C THR A 307 14.72 -3.53 0.44
N ARG A 308 14.11 -2.54 -0.21
CA ARG A 308 12.97 -2.70 -1.11
C ARG A 308 13.24 -1.93 -2.40
N ALA A 309 13.14 -2.63 -3.52
CA ALA A 309 13.07 -2.01 -4.84
C ALA A 309 11.69 -2.28 -5.40
N VAL A 310 10.95 -1.23 -5.78
CA VAL A 310 9.65 -1.34 -6.44
C VAL A 310 9.76 -0.72 -7.81
N THR A 311 9.33 -1.46 -8.81
CA THR A 311 9.29 -1.03 -10.23
C THR A 311 7.84 -0.82 -10.64
N ILE A 312 7.52 0.35 -11.19
CA ILE A 312 6.17 0.73 -11.61
C ILE A 312 6.22 1.14 -13.08
N GLU A 313 5.53 0.40 -13.94
CA GLU A 313 5.35 0.77 -15.33
C GLU A 313 4.47 2.03 -15.45
N ARG A 314 4.81 2.93 -16.37
CA ARG A 314 4.03 4.13 -16.69
C ARG A 314 2.60 3.79 -17.10
N ALA A 315 2.40 2.70 -17.84
CA ALA A 315 1.06 2.24 -18.24
C ALA A 315 0.17 1.82 -17.05
N ARG A 316 0.79 1.45 -15.92
CA ARG A 316 0.09 1.07 -14.68
C ARG A 316 -0.07 2.25 -13.73
N LEU A 317 0.70 3.32 -13.91
CA LEU A 317 0.58 4.56 -13.15
C LEU A 317 -0.62 5.36 -13.68
N ARG A 318 -1.72 5.32 -12.94
CA ARG A 318 -2.96 6.02 -13.27
C ARG A 318 -3.09 7.39 -12.61
N GLY A 319 -2.18 7.74 -11.70
CA GLY A 319 -2.22 9.01 -11.00
C GLY A 319 -1.26 9.09 -9.83
N VAL A 320 -1.34 10.20 -9.09
CA VAL A 320 -0.54 10.47 -7.89
C VAL A 320 -1.41 11.07 -6.80
N VAL A 321 -1.18 10.65 -5.55
CA VAL A 321 -1.81 11.22 -4.36
C VAL A 321 -0.76 11.95 -3.54
N LEU A 322 -0.95 13.25 -3.39
CA LEU A 322 -0.23 14.08 -2.43
C LEU A 322 -0.99 14.06 -1.11
N ARG A 323 -0.40 13.48 -0.05
CA ARG A 323 -1.00 13.51 1.29
C ARG A 323 -0.29 14.51 2.19
N GLU A 324 -1.09 15.29 2.90
CA GLU A 324 -0.66 16.31 3.85
C GLU A 324 -1.36 16.04 5.20
N PRO A 325 -0.88 15.06 6.01
CA PRO A 325 -1.34 14.82 7.38
C PRO A 325 -1.27 16.09 8.23
N LEU A 326 -2.18 16.31 9.19
CA LEU A 326 -2.28 17.56 9.98
C LEU A 326 -0.95 18.07 10.52
N LEU A 327 -0.21 17.22 11.22
CA LEU A 327 1.08 17.57 11.84
C LEU A 327 2.14 17.89 10.78
N LEU A 328 2.19 17.09 9.72
CA LEU A 328 3.11 17.30 8.61
C LEU A 328 2.77 18.59 7.83
N ARG A 329 1.49 18.85 7.62
CA ARG A 329 0.93 20.04 6.97
C ARG A 329 1.22 21.30 7.76
N ALA A 330 1.10 21.24 9.09
CA ALA A 330 1.47 22.35 9.98
C ALA A 330 2.97 22.69 9.85
N GLY A 331 3.83 21.69 9.66
CA GLY A 331 5.25 21.88 9.35
C GLY A 331 5.57 22.21 7.89
N GLY A 332 4.58 22.30 6.99
CA GLY A 332 4.82 22.56 5.56
C GLY A 332 5.38 21.36 4.77
N GLY A 333 5.24 20.15 5.30
CA GLY A 333 5.63 18.91 4.64
C GLY A 333 4.46 18.21 3.94
N ALA A 334 4.80 17.27 3.06
CA ALA A 334 3.87 16.37 2.38
C ALA A 334 4.56 15.04 2.05
N LEU A 335 3.76 14.03 1.69
CA LEU A 335 4.24 12.75 1.18
C LEU A 335 3.51 12.41 -0.11
N VAL A 336 4.18 11.66 -0.99
CA VAL A 336 3.67 11.34 -2.34
C VAL A 336 3.47 9.84 -2.46
N ARG A 337 2.31 9.41 -2.98
CA ARG A 337 2.02 8.01 -3.30
C ARG A 337 1.57 7.87 -4.75
N ALA A 338 1.98 6.77 -5.38
CA ALA A 338 1.51 6.39 -6.71
C ALA A 338 0.09 5.82 -6.63
N VAL A 339 -0.75 6.18 -7.59
CA VAL A 339 -1.96 5.44 -7.92
C VAL A 339 -1.60 4.46 -9.02
N ALA A 340 -1.16 3.27 -8.63
CA ALA A 340 -0.71 2.24 -9.58
C ALA A 340 -1.48 0.92 -9.41
N GLY A 341 -1.75 0.27 -10.54
CA GLY A 341 -2.39 -1.05 -10.59
C GLY A 341 -1.38 -2.19 -10.48
N GLY A 342 -1.82 -3.33 -9.95
CA GLY A 342 -1.03 -4.57 -9.92
C GLY A 342 0.12 -4.60 -8.88
N LEU A 343 0.03 -3.81 -7.81
CA LEU A 343 1.00 -3.81 -6.69
C LEU A 343 0.61 -4.77 -5.55
N GLY A 344 -0.13 -5.85 -5.87
CA GLY A 344 -0.67 -6.81 -4.91
C GLY A 344 -1.98 -6.35 -4.26
N ASN A 345 -2.30 -6.93 -3.10
CA ASN A 345 -3.53 -6.64 -2.36
C ASN A 345 -3.53 -5.22 -1.79
N ARG A 346 -4.71 -4.71 -1.37
CA ARG A 346 -4.89 -3.32 -0.87
C ARG A 346 -3.86 -2.89 0.18
N GLU A 347 -3.52 -3.76 1.13
CA GLU A 347 -2.54 -3.46 2.18
C GLU A 347 -1.09 -3.50 1.69
N GLU A 348 -0.78 -4.38 0.74
CA GLU A 348 0.55 -4.41 0.10
C GLU A 348 0.75 -3.20 -0.81
N ASN A 349 -0.26 -2.83 -1.59
CA ASN A 349 -0.25 -1.64 -2.43
C ASN A 349 -0.01 -0.38 -1.58
N ARG A 350 -0.66 -0.25 -0.42
CA ARG A 350 -0.42 0.87 0.51
C ARG A 350 1.04 0.99 0.96
N LYS A 351 1.74 -0.14 1.12
CA LYS A 351 3.15 -0.19 1.52
C LYS A 351 4.09 0.06 0.34
N ARG A 352 3.77 -0.46 -0.86
CA ARG A 352 4.61 -0.41 -2.07
C ARG A 352 4.44 0.89 -2.87
N SER A 353 3.29 1.55 -2.81
CA SER A 353 2.97 2.79 -3.54
C SER A 353 3.67 4.06 -3.03
N GLY A 354 4.45 4.00 -1.94
CA GLY A 354 5.12 5.17 -1.39
C GLY A 354 6.24 5.68 -2.30
N LEU A 355 6.03 6.82 -2.96
CA LEU A 355 7.00 7.44 -3.87
C LEU A 355 7.96 8.34 -3.12
N LEU A 356 7.47 9.25 -2.27
CA LEU A 356 8.32 10.21 -1.54
C LEU A 356 8.13 10.05 -0.02
N PRO A 357 9.22 10.09 0.78
CA PRO A 357 9.11 10.24 2.22
C PRO A 357 8.42 11.56 2.61
N PRO A 358 8.06 11.72 3.90
CA PRO A 358 7.78 13.04 4.47
C PRO A 358 8.91 14.02 4.12
N ALA A 359 8.58 15.02 3.30
CA ALA A 359 9.51 15.99 2.74
C ALA A 359 8.80 17.36 2.57
N PRO A 360 9.50 18.46 2.29
CA PRO A 360 8.87 19.76 2.05
C PRO A 360 7.82 19.68 0.93
N ARG A 361 6.72 20.43 1.07
CA ARG A 361 5.63 20.44 0.09
C ARG A 361 6.09 20.79 -1.33
N ALA A 362 7.03 21.72 -1.49
CA ALA A 362 7.57 22.11 -2.80
C ALA A 362 8.27 20.93 -3.50
N GLU A 363 9.03 20.13 -2.74
CA GLU A 363 9.67 18.93 -3.25
C GLU A 363 8.64 17.85 -3.61
N ALA A 364 7.60 17.70 -2.79
CA ALA A 364 6.51 16.78 -3.07
C ALA A 364 5.75 17.12 -4.36
N LEU A 365 5.53 18.41 -4.63
CA LEU A 365 4.94 18.88 -5.90
C LEU A 365 5.88 18.64 -7.09
N ARG A 366 7.19 18.90 -6.93
CA ARG A 366 8.21 18.62 -7.94
C ARG A 366 8.26 17.15 -8.31
N VAL A 367 8.26 16.27 -7.30
CA VAL A 367 8.30 14.81 -7.48
C VAL A 367 7.01 14.30 -8.07
N ALA A 368 5.85 14.76 -7.60
CA ALA A 368 4.56 14.39 -8.19
C ALA A 368 4.48 14.79 -9.67
N GLY A 369 4.97 15.98 -10.02
CA GLY A 369 5.04 16.43 -11.41
C GLY A 369 6.04 15.63 -12.25
N GLY A 370 7.22 15.33 -11.71
CA GLY A 370 8.22 14.48 -12.37
C GLY A 370 7.76 13.02 -12.57
N THR A 371 6.93 12.50 -11.66
CA THR A 371 6.29 11.18 -11.79
C THR A 371 5.18 11.19 -12.84
N LEU A 372 4.38 12.25 -12.92
CA LEU A 372 3.36 12.39 -13.97
C LEU A 372 3.96 12.82 -15.33
N ARG A 373 5.21 13.29 -15.35
CA ARG A 373 5.87 14.00 -16.47
C ARG A 373 5.04 15.19 -16.98
N SER A 374 4.29 15.81 -16.08
CA SER A 374 3.44 16.98 -16.29
C SER A 374 3.43 17.79 -15.00
N PRO A 375 3.41 19.14 -15.05
CA PRO A 375 3.33 19.94 -13.83
C PRO A 375 2.14 19.50 -12.97
N PHE A 376 2.41 19.18 -11.69
CA PHE A 376 1.35 18.75 -10.79
C PHE A 376 0.38 19.93 -10.53
N PRO A 377 -0.93 19.69 -10.49
CA PRO A 377 -1.92 20.72 -10.19
C PRO A 377 -1.62 21.41 -8.86
N GLY A 378 -1.31 22.71 -8.88
CA GLY A 378 -0.88 23.45 -7.68
C GLY A 378 0.62 23.75 -7.58
N SER A 379 1.43 23.34 -8.56
CA SER A 379 2.88 23.59 -8.59
C SER A 379 3.27 25.01 -9.04
N ALA A 380 2.62 25.54 -10.09
CA ALA A 380 2.90 26.88 -10.64
C ALA A 380 1.88 27.94 -10.17
N ALA A 381 0.60 27.55 -10.07
CA ALA A 381 -0.50 28.38 -9.58
C ALA A 381 -1.40 27.54 -8.67
N PRO A 382 -2.12 28.14 -7.69
CA PRO A 382 -3.09 27.39 -6.90
C PRO A 382 -4.07 26.72 -7.87
N ALA A 383 -4.12 25.39 -7.86
CA ALA A 383 -5.05 24.63 -8.69
C ALA A 383 -6.44 25.27 -8.58
N ALA A 384 -7.00 25.69 -9.71
CA ALA A 384 -8.32 26.30 -9.81
C ALA A 384 -9.39 25.23 -9.52
N LEU A 385 -9.44 24.79 -8.27
CA LEU A 385 -10.42 23.83 -7.79
C LEU A 385 -11.71 24.58 -7.52
N THR A 386 -12.81 24.07 -8.04
CA THR A 386 -14.14 24.57 -7.75
C THR A 386 -14.45 24.35 -6.26
N PRO A 387 -14.78 25.42 -5.52
CA PRO A 387 -15.12 25.29 -4.12
C PRO A 387 -16.48 24.62 -3.96
N HIS A 388 -16.63 23.83 -2.90
CA HIS A 388 -17.89 23.15 -2.60
C HIS A 388 -18.93 24.10 -1.97
N PRO A 389 -20.23 23.82 -2.08
CA PRO A 389 -21.29 24.68 -1.56
C PRO A 389 -21.23 24.84 -0.03
N ARG A 390 -21.64 26.01 0.48
CA ARG A 390 -21.65 26.33 1.93
C ARG A 390 -22.52 25.37 2.76
N VAL A 391 -23.46 24.67 2.12
CA VAL A 391 -24.27 23.62 2.74
C VAL A 391 -23.39 22.49 3.30
N ALA A 392 -22.28 22.17 2.65
CA ALA A 392 -21.30 21.19 3.13
C ALA A 392 -20.68 21.62 4.48
N LEU A 393 -20.35 22.92 4.63
CA LEU A 393 -19.82 23.48 5.87
C LEU A 393 -20.85 23.40 7.00
N ARG A 394 -22.10 23.83 6.74
CA ARG A 394 -23.18 23.81 7.75
C ARG A 394 -23.42 22.38 8.24
N ARG A 395 -23.49 21.41 7.32
CA ARG A 395 -23.66 19.99 7.67
C ARG A 395 -22.53 19.47 8.55
N ARG A 396 -21.26 19.77 8.22
CA ARG A 396 -20.10 19.32 9.01
C ARG A 396 -20.12 19.91 10.44
N ARG A 397 -20.46 21.20 10.58
CA ARG A 397 -20.64 21.84 11.88
C ARG A 397 -21.76 21.17 12.69
N VAL A 398 -22.94 21.00 12.09
CA VAL A 398 -24.09 20.40 12.78
C VAL A 398 -23.79 18.96 13.20
N ARG A 399 -23.17 18.14 12.35
CA ARG A 399 -22.78 16.76 12.74
C ARG A 399 -21.74 16.76 13.85
N GLY A 400 -20.76 17.65 13.78
CA GLY A 400 -19.75 17.79 14.83
C GLY A 400 -20.37 18.19 16.17
N LEU A 401 -21.34 19.11 16.19
CA LEU A 401 -22.06 19.49 17.40
C LEU A 401 -22.96 18.36 17.92
N LEU A 402 -23.72 17.73 17.02
CA LEU A 402 -24.72 16.70 17.38
C LEU A 402 -24.08 15.40 17.86
N PHE A 403 -23.02 14.93 17.20
CA PHE A 403 -22.44 13.59 17.45
C PHE A 403 -21.20 13.60 18.34
N VAL A 404 -20.53 14.75 18.51
CA VAL A 404 -19.34 14.84 19.37
C VAL A 404 -19.65 15.65 20.62
N VAL A 405 -20.14 16.89 20.46
CA VAL A 405 -20.35 17.79 21.59
C VAL A 405 -21.52 17.32 22.46
N LEU A 406 -22.71 17.18 21.87
CA LEU A 406 -23.94 16.89 22.62
C LEU A 406 -23.85 15.62 23.50
N PRO A 407 -23.48 14.42 23.00
CA PRO A 407 -23.46 13.22 23.83
C PRO A 407 -22.44 13.32 24.97
N GLY A 408 -21.23 13.82 24.71
CA GLY A 408 -20.22 13.97 25.77
C GLY A 408 -20.65 14.97 26.84
N THR A 409 -21.24 16.10 26.43
CA THR A 409 -21.79 17.08 27.38
C THR A 409 -22.97 16.54 28.17
N ALA A 410 -23.88 15.80 27.54
CA ALA A 410 -25.06 15.24 28.20
C ALA A 410 -24.67 14.16 29.21
N VAL A 411 -23.71 13.30 28.88
CA VAL A 411 -23.19 12.29 29.81
C VAL A 411 -22.52 12.95 31.02
N LEU A 412 -21.63 13.92 30.80
CA LEU A 412 -20.94 14.62 31.90
C LEU A 412 -21.90 15.44 32.76
N ALA A 413 -22.88 16.11 32.14
CA ALA A 413 -23.90 16.86 32.85
C ALA A 413 -24.83 15.95 33.66
N GLY A 414 -25.26 14.81 33.09
CA GLY A 414 -26.09 13.82 33.78
C GLY A 414 -25.38 13.18 34.97
N LEU A 415 -24.11 12.80 34.80
CA LEU A 415 -23.29 12.29 35.90
C LEU A 415 -23.00 13.36 36.96
N GLY A 416 -22.82 14.61 36.53
CA GLY A 416 -22.63 15.74 37.46
C GLY A 416 -23.88 16.06 38.28
N ALA A 417 -25.06 15.95 37.69
CA ALA A 417 -26.32 16.09 38.40
C ALA A 417 -26.59 14.92 39.38
N ALA A 418 -26.15 13.71 39.04
CA ALA A 418 -26.42 12.51 39.83
C ALA A 418 -25.41 12.26 40.97
N PHE A 419 -24.12 12.59 40.79
CA PHE A 419 -23.06 12.18 41.71
C PHE A 419 -22.29 13.35 42.34
N THR A 420 -21.75 14.28 41.54
CA THR A 420 -20.92 15.37 42.07
C THR A 420 -20.93 16.65 41.21
N PRO A 421 -20.94 17.85 41.81
CA PRO A 421 -20.97 19.12 41.09
C PRO A 421 -19.70 19.39 40.27
N VAL A 422 -18.58 18.74 40.61
CA VAL A 422 -17.30 18.86 39.87
C VAL A 422 -17.47 18.39 38.42
N LEU A 423 -18.27 17.36 38.15
CA LEU A 423 -18.51 16.89 36.78
C LEU A 423 -19.34 17.88 35.96
N LEU A 424 -20.15 18.72 36.59
CA LEU A 424 -20.86 19.81 35.90
C LEU A 424 -19.86 20.84 35.37
N HIS A 425 -18.79 21.11 36.14
CA HIS A 425 -17.70 21.96 35.67
C HIS A 425 -16.94 21.31 34.50
N CYS A 426 -16.67 20.01 34.59
CA CYS A 426 -16.10 19.26 33.47
C CYS A 426 -17.01 19.29 32.23
N ALA A 427 -18.33 19.27 32.39
CA ALA A 427 -19.29 19.25 31.29
C ALA A 427 -19.26 20.54 30.46
N TRP A 428 -19.26 21.73 31.09
CA TRP A 428 -19.20 22.99 30.33
C TRP A 428 -17.81 23.22 29.73
N ILE A 429 -16.73 22.82 30.43
CA ILE A 429 -15.36 22.88 29.87
C ILE A 429 -15.27 21.99 28.64
N TYR A 430 -15.76 20.74 28.73
CA TYR A 430 -15.82 19.82 27.61
C TYR A 430 -16.66 20.40 26.46
N ALA A 431 -17.82 20.98 26.74
CA ALA A 431 -18.68 21.62 25.74
C ALA A 431 -17.94 22.72 24.98
N LEU A 432 -17.26 23.61 25.70
CA LEU A 432 -16.54 24.74 25.14
C LEU A 432 -15.36 24.29 24.26
N VAL A 433 -14.54 23.37 24.78
CA VAL A 433 -13.35 22.84 24.08
C VAL A 433 -13.77 22.08 22.83
N THR A 434 -14.72 21.15 22.94
CA THR A 434 -15.15 20.33 21.81
C THR A 434 -15.94 21.11 20.78
N THR A 435 -16.75 22.10 21.17
CA THR A 435 -17.42 23.02 20.24
C THR A 435 -16.41 23.79 19.41
N THR A 436 -15.41 24.40 20.07
CA THR A 436 -14.36 25.17 19.39
C THR A 436 -13.57 24.29 18.43
N LEU A 437 -13.13 23.11 18.88
CA LEU A 437 -12.39 22.15 18.06
C LEU A 437 -13.22 21.64 16.88
N SER A 438 -14.49 21.34 17.10
CA SER A 438 -15.42 20.84 16.08
C SER A 438 -15.70 21.87 14.99
N LEU A 439 -15.91 23.14 15.38
CA LEU A 439 -16.08 24.24 14.43
C LEU A 439 -14.80 24.52 13.62
N TRP A 440 -13.64 24.43 14.27
CA TRP A 440 -12.34 24.57 13.62
C TRP A 440 -12.09 23.44 12.62
N LEU A 441 -12.27 22.18 13.02
CA LEU A 441 -12.14 21.00 12.16
C LEU A 441 -13.12 21.04 11.00
N ALA A 442 -14.37 21.47 11.22
CA ALA A 442 -15.35 21.61 10.15
C ALA A 442 -14.95 22.67 9.11
N ARG A 443 -14.38 23.80 9.56
CA ARG A 443 -13.87 24.86 8.68
C ARG A 443 -12.64 24.40 7.91
N ASP A 444 -11.71 23.71 8.56
CA ASP A 444 -10.53 23.14 7.92
C ASP A 444 -10.92 22.13 6.85
N ALA A 445 -11.80 21.20 7.21
CA ALA A 445 -12.27 20.16 6.31
C ALA A 445 -13.00 20.75 5.08
N TYR A 446 -13.74 21.85 5.25
CA TYR A 446 -14.41 22.56 4.15
C TYR A 446 -13.40 23.29 3.24
N ARG A 447 -12.38 23.94 3.81
CA ARG A 447 -11.31 24.60 3.03
C ARG A 447 -10.49 23.61 2.20
N ASN A 448 -10.43 22.35 2.62
CA ASN A 448 -9.74 21.31 1.90
C ASN A 448 -10.61 20.67 0.80
N LEU A 449 -11.91 20.98 0.71
CA LEU A 449 -12.76 20.47 -0.37
C LEU A 449 -12.52 21.24 -1.66
N GLY A 450 -12.25 20.51 -2.72
CA GLY A 450 -12.21 21.06 -4.06
C GLY A 450 -12.13 19.94 -5.09
N HIS A 451 -12.74 20.17 -6.24
CA HIS A 451 -12.62 19.29 -7.41
C HIS A 451 -12.28 20.15 -8.63
N GLY A 452 -11.81 19.52 -9.69
CA GLY A 452 -11.48 20.22 -10.91
C GLY A 452 -10.87 19.30 -11.95
N LEU A 453 -10.71 19.81 -13.16
CA LEU A 453 -10.04 19.14 -14.26
C LEU A 453 -8.82 19.97 -14.63
N ASP A 454 -7.68 19.31 -14.78
CA ASP A 454 -6.43 19.91 -15.22
C ASP A 454 -5.86 19.06 -16.37
N GLY A 455 -6.23 19.44 -17.60
CA GLY A 455 -5.93 18.69 -18.81
C GLY A 455 -6.43 17.22 -18.77
N PRO A 456 -5.52 16.22 -18.83
CA PRO A 456 -5.89 14.81 -18.77
C PRO A 456 -6.15 14.30 -17.34
N TYR A 457 -6.00 15.15 -16.32
CA TYR A 457 -6.13 14.75 -14.93
C TYR A 457 -7.42 15.29 -14.27
N LEU A 458 -8.14 14.40 -13.62
CA LEU A 458 -9.13 14.70 -12.59
C LEU A 458 -8.39 15.03 -11.29
N VAL A 459 -8.64 16.22 -10.75
CA VAL A 459 -8.05 16.67 -9.49
C VAL A 459 -9.13 16.75 -8.42
N ALA A 460 -8.93 16.04 -7.33
CA ALA A 460 -9.84 16.08 -6.19
C ALA A 460 -9.04 16.26 -4.90
N ARG A 461 -9.55 17.12 -4.03
CA ARG A 461 -8.97 17.39 -2.72
C ARG A 461 -10.01 17.16 -1.63
N SER A 462 -9.63 16.40 -0.62
CA SER A 462 -10.51 16.15 0.53
C SER A 462 -9.73 15.80 1.79
N GLY A 463 -10.44 15.82 2.93
CA GLY A 463 -9.95 15.33 4.21
C GLY A 463 -9.75 16.40 5.29
N THR A 464 -9.85 15.96 6.53
CA THR A 464 -9.68 16.78 7.74
C THR A 464 -8.33 16.49 8.40
N PHE A 465 -8.10 15.22 8.78
CA PHE A 465 -6.87 14.80 9.48
C PHE A 465 -5.67 14.57 8.55
N SER A 466 -5.96 14.25 7.29
CA SER A 466 -5.00 14.22 6.19
C SER A 466 -5.67 14.91 5.03
N ARG A 467 -5.05 15.96 4.50
CA ARG A 467 -5.49 16.58 3.26
C ARG A 467 -4.87 15.80 2.11
N ASP A 468 -5.71 15.10 1.37
CA ASP A 468 -5.30 14.28 0.26
C ASP A 468 -5.69 15.01 -1.03
N THR A 469 -4.71 15.36 -1.86
CA THR A 469 -4.91 15.89 -3.20
C THR A 469 -4.56 14.79 -4.20
N VAL A 470 -5.56 14.28 -4.89
CA VAL A 470 -5.44 13.21 -5.89
C VAL A 470 -5.43 13.87 -7.27
N ALA A 471 -4.45 13.52 -8.10
CA ALA A 471 -4.45 13.79 -9.53
C ALA A 471 -4.52 12.45 -10.26
N LEU A 472 -5.66 12.16 -10.88
CA LEU A 472 -5.99 10.88 -11.49
C LEU A 472 -6.22 11.06 -13.00
N GLN A 473 -5.68 10.19 -13.84
CA GLN A 473 -5.95 10.19 -15.27
C GLN A 473 -7.44 9.95 -15.54
N ARG A 474 -8.02 10.77 -16.42
CA ARG A 474 -9.45 10.71 -16.77
C ARG A 474 -9.82 9.37 -17.43
N ASP A 475 -8.97 8.92 -18.32
CA ASP A 475 -9.04 7.66 -19.07
C ASP A 475 -8.76 6.41 -18.19
N ALA A 476 -8.37 6.60 -16.93
CA ALA A 476 -8.26 5.50 -15.97
C ALA A 476 -9.55 5.25 -15.17
N ILE A 477 -10.53 6.15 -15.26
CA ILE A 477 -11.79 6.05 -14.52
C ILE A 477 -12.65 4.98 -15.20
N ALA A 478 -12.89 3.88 -14.49
CA ALA A 478 -13.65 2.75 -15.01
C ALA A 478 -15.15 2.85 -14.69
N ALA A 479 -15.50 3.45 -13.56
CA ALA A 479 -16.89 3.64 -13.16
C ALA A 479 -17.06 4.82 -12.21
N TRP A 480 -18.29 5.32 -12.13
CA TRP A 480 -18.71 6.33 -11.17
C TRP A 480 -19.69 5.75 -10.16
N THR A 481 -19.47 6.03 -8.87
CA THR A 481 -20.44 5.67 -7.83
C THR A 481 -20.97 6.93 -7.16
N PHE A 482 -22.28 7.12 -7.25
CA PHE A 482 -23.00 8.20 -6.57
C PHE A 482 -23.56 7.66 -5.25
N SER A 483 -23.04 8.17 -4.13
CA SER A 483 -23.50 7.76 -2.80
C SER A 483 -24.17 8.93 -2.08
N THR A 484 -25.42 8.71 -1.66
CA THR A 484 -26.19 9.65 -0.86
C THR A 484 -26.69 8.97 0.40
N SER A 485 -26.54 9.61 1.55
CA SER A 485 -27.27 9.24 2.76
C SER A 485 -28.56 10.07 2.87
N PRO A 486 -29.53 9.68 3.72
CA PRO A 486 -30.75 10.47 3.92
C PRO A 486 -30.46 11.94 4.26
N PHE A 487 -29.39 12.20 5.03
CA PHE A 487 -28.97 13.55 5.40
C PHE A 487 -28.30 14.32 4.25
N THR A 488 -27.53 13.67 3.39
CA THR A 488 -26.93 14.36 2.23
C THR A 488 -27.97 14.62 1.16
N ARG A 489 -28.91 13.68 0.95
CA ARG A 489 -30.03 13.84 0.04
C ARG A 489 -30.88 15.06 0.39
N ARG A 490 -31.26 15.22 1.67
CA ARG A 490 -31.98 16.42 2.15
C ARG A 490 -31.20 17.72 1.98
N ALA A 491 -29.86 17.64 1.97
CA ALA A 491 -28.99 18.78 1.79
C ALA A 491 -28.65 19.08 0.31
N GLY A 492 -29.17 18.29 -0.65
CA GLY A 492 -28.83 18.42 -2.07
C GLY A 492 -27.37 18.04 -2.38
N LEU A 493 -26.75 17.18 -1.57
CA LEU A 493 -25.35 16.78 -1.69
C LEU A 493 -25.21 15.29 -2.04
N VAL A 494 -24.19 14.99 -2.85
CA VAL A 494 -23.79 13.64 -3.23
C VAL A 494 -22.29 13.46 -3.04
N THR A 495 -21.86 12.26 -2.67
CA THR A 495 -20.45 11.88 -2.69
C THR A 495 -20.21 11.07 -3.96
N LEU A 496 -19.43 11.64 -4.87
CA LEU A 496 -19.03 11.03 -6.12
C LEU A 496 -17.74 10.23 -5.89
N THR A 497 -17.68 8.98 -6.35
CA THR A 497 -16.46 8.16 -6.25
C THR A 497 -16.01 7.74 -7.63
N ALA A 498 -14.78 8.11 -8.00
CA ALA A 498 -14.13 7.64 -9.21
C ALA A 498 -13.52 6.27 -8.93
N ALA A 499 -14.09 5.21 -9.52
CA ALA A 499 -13.57 3.86 -9.40
C ALA A 499 -12.47 3.63 -10.44
N VAL A 500 -11.34 3.09 -10.01
CA VAL A 500 -10.13 2.91 -10.82
C VAL A 500 -9.55 1.55 -10.50
N ALA A 501 -9.12 0.80 -11.52
CA ALA A 501 -8.37 -0.44 -11.34
C ALA A 501 -6.90 -0.21 -10.91
N ALA A 502 -6.68 0.71 -9.98
CA ALA A 502 -5.36 1.11 -9.46
C ALA A 502 -5.46 1.76 -8.08
N GLY A 503 -4.40 1.60 -7.27
CA GLY A 503 -4.31 2.22 -5.95
C GLY A 503 -5.27 1.62 -4.92
N GLU A 504 -6.19 2.44 -4.38
CA GLU A 504 -7.16 2.05 -3.34
C GLU A 504 -8.57 1.75 -3.90
N ASP A 505 -8.65 1.44 -5.21
CA ASP A 505 -9.82 1.07 -6.00
C ASP A 505 -10.89 2.15 -6.21
N GLY A 506 -10.91 3.18 -5.36
CA GLY A 506 -11.85 4.29 -5.50
C GLY A 506 -11.42 5.57 -4.78
N TYR A 507 -11.54 6.70 -5.48
CA TYR A 507 -11.22 8.03 -4.97
C TYR A 507 -12.49 8.87 -4.79
N ARG A 508 -12.76 9.24 -3.54
CA ARG A 508 -14.01 9.92 -3.15
C ARG A 508 -13.88 11.44 -3.26
N ILE A 509 -14.89 12.05 -3.86
CA ILE A 509 -15.13 13.50 -3.94
C ILE A 509 -16.39 13.79 -3.11
N PRO A 510 -16.24 14.08 -1.80
CA PRO A 510 -17.37 14.22 -0.90
C PRO A 510 -18.06 15.59 -1.03
N ASP A 511 -19.36 15.62 -0.71
CA ASP A 511 -20.17 16.83 -0.58
C ASP A 511 -20.24 17.69 -1.88
N LEU A 512 -20.35 17.04 -3.03
CA LEU A 512 -20.61 17.68 -4.33
C LEU A 512 -22.10 18.05 -4.44
N PRO A 513 -22.47 19.19 -5.04
CA PRO A 513 -23.88 19.49 -5.33
C PRO A 513 -24.48 18.44 -6.27
N ALA A 514 -25.66 17.94 -5.95
CA ALA A 514 -26.30 16.88 -6.71
C ALA A 514 -26.66 17.27 -8.16
N THR A 515 -26.85 18.57 -8.41
CA THR A 515 -27.11 19.14 -9.75
C THR A 515 -25.90 19.06 -10.65
N ASP A 516 -24.71 19.33 -10.11
CA ASP A 516 -23.49 19.50 -10.92
C ASP A 516 -22.71 18.18 -11.03
N ALA A 517 -22.95 17.25 -10.11
CA ALA A 517 -22.21 15.99 -10.03
C ALA A 517 -22.27 15.13 -11.31
N PRO A 518 -23.44 14.94 -11.97
CA PRO A 518 -23.50 14.19 -13.22
C PRO A 518 -22.75 14.89 -14.35
N GLY A 519 -22.94 16.20 -14.52
CA GLY A 519 -22.25 16.98 -15.55
C GLY A 519 -20.73 16.99 -15.37
N PHE A 520 -20.26 17.09 -14.12
CA PHE A 520 -18.84 16.97 -13.81
C PHE A 520 -18.30 15.57 -14.12
N ALA A 521 -19.03 14.51 -13.75
CA ALA A 521 -18.62 13.12 -14.01
C ALA A 521 -18.52 12.80 -15.51
N THR A 522 -19.47 13.28 -16.31
CA THR A 522 -19.44 13.19 -17.78
C THR A 522 -18.30 13.99 -18.39
N THR A 523 -18.08 15.22 -17.92
CA THR A 523 -16.94 16.02 -18.38
C THR A 523 -15.62 15.33 -18.02
N ALA A 524 -15.53 14.73 -16.83
CA ALA A 524 -14.33 14.05 -16.37
C ALA A 524 -14.04 12.76 -17.16
N ALA A 525 -15.05 11.92 -17.41
CA ALA A 525 -14.91 10.69 -18.20
C ALA A 525 -16.12 10.53 -19.15
N PRO A 526 -16.01 11.02 -20.39
CA PRO A 526 -17.11 10.96 -21.37
C PRO A 526 -17.41 9.50 -21.74
N GLY A 527 -18.67 9.21 -22.09
CA GLY A 527 -19.14 7.88 -22.51
C GLY A 527 -19.68 6.98 -21.38
N ILE A 528 -19.39 7.26 -20.11
CA ILE A 528 -19.84 6.40 -18.99
C ILE A 528 -21.28 6.71 -18.57
N LEU A 529 -21.67 7.99 -18.59
CA LEU A 529 -22.94 8.46 -18.03
C LEU A 529 -23.88 9.05 -19.09
N ASP A 530 -23.45 9.12 -20.34
CA ASP A 530 -24.14 9.88 -21.40
C ASP A 530 -25.56 9.34 -21.65
N GLU A 531 -25.74 8.03 -21.53
CA GLU A 531 -27.04 7.34 -21.65
C GLU A 531 -28.04 7.72 -20.55
N PHE A 532 -27.56 8.19 -19.39
CA PHE A 532 -28.37 8.53 -18.22
C PHE A 532 -28.63 10.04 -18.09
N LEU A 533 -28.05 10.87 -18.96
CA LEU A 533 -28.18 12.31 -18.88
C LEU A 533 -29.39 12.83 -19.68
N VAL A 534 -30.36 13.41 -18.95
CA VAL A 534 -31.42 14.20 -19.57
C VAL A 534 -30.88 15.61 -19.85
N HIS A 535 -30.63 15.89 -21.13
CA HIS A 535 -30.24 17.22 -21.56
C HIS A 535 -31.52 18.08 -21.59
N PRO A 536 -31.56 19.24 -20.91
CA PRO A 536 -32.68 20.15 -21.08
C PRO A 536 -32.75 20.50 -22.56
N GLY A 537 -33.82 20.07 -23.24
CA GLY A 537 -34.04 20.37 -24.65
C GLY A 537 -34.00 21.88 -24.89
N PRO A 538 -33.70 22.33 -26.13
CA PRO A 538 -33.70 23.76 -26.44
C PRO A 538 -35.05 24.36 -26.02
N ALA A 539 -35.00 25.44 -25.24
CA ALA A 539 -36.21 26.13 -24.79
C ALA A 539 -37.10 26.40 -26.02
N PRO A 540 -38.42 26.09 -25.95
CA PRO A 540 -39.30 26.34 -27.07
C PRO A 540 -39.23 27.82 -27.44
N VAL A 541 -38.88 28.10 -28.69
CA VAL A 541 -38.86 29.46 -29.23
C VAL A 541 -40.27 30.04 -29.03
N PRO A 542 -40.43 31.16 -28.31
CA PRO A 542 -41.75 31.74 -28.09
C PRO A 542 -42.24 32.33 -29.42
N GLY A 543 -43.01 31.55 -30.17
CA GLY A 543 -43.52 32.02 -31.47
C GLY A 543 -44.32 31.04 -32.32
N GLN A 544 -44.18 29.72 -32.16
CA GLN A 544 -45.01 28.79 -32.93
C GLN A 544 -46.32 28.47 -32.19
N ARG A 545 -47.28 29.40 -32.28
CA ARG A 545 -48.70 29.05 -32.20
C ARG A 545 -49.05 28.34 -33.51
N THR A 546 -49.31 27.04 -33.44
CA THR A 546 -49.95 26.27 -34.51
C THR A 546 -51.34 26.85 -34.76
N ARG A 547 -51.58 27.25 -36.02
CA ARG A 547 -52.91 27.49 -36.58
C ARG A 547 -53.63 26.18 -36.82
#